data_AF-A0A2X4UCT0-F1
#
_entry.id   AF-A0A2X4UCT0-F1
#
_cell.length_a   1.000
_cell.length_b   1.000
_cell.length_c   1.000
_cell.angle_alpha   90.00
_cell.angle_beta   90.00
_cell.angle_gamma   90.00
#
_symmetry.space_group_name_H-M   'P 1'
#
loop_
_entity.id
_entity.type
_entity.pdbx_description
1 polymer ?
#
loop_
_entity_poly.entity_id
_entity_poly.type
_entity_poly.pdbx_seq_one_letter_code
_entity_poly.pdbx_strand_id
1 'polypeptide(L)'
;MRGLRIMLLMLATLLAGCAGSQDPTLSQAWLKPGTRVTLPPPVLEQPISQQQLLTAEVKGQRHSMLVLLNADGRRLQLVGMSPLGIRLFNLTYDRQGSTPSS
;
A
#
# COMPACT_ATOMS: atom_id res chain seq x y z
N MET A 1 -28.26 7.16 42.81
CA MET A 1 -27.63 5.96 42.20
C MET A 1 -28.31 5.47 40.90
N ARG A 2 -29.63 5.61 40.70
CA ARG A 2 -30.31 5.20 39.45
C ARG A 2 -29.88 6.02 38.21
N GLY A 3 -29.73 7.34 38.33
CA GLY A 3 -29.32 8.20 37.21
C GLY A 3 -27.90 7.92 36.69
N LEU A 4 -26.95 7.63 37.60
CA LEU A 4 -25.58 7.27 37.23
C LEU A 4 -25.53 5.98 36.39
N ARG A 5 -26.40 5.00 36.69
CA ARG A 5 -26.47 3.75 35.93
C ARG A 5 -26.99 3.96 34.51
N ILE A 6 -27.96 4.86 34.33
CA ILE A 6 -28.51 5.19 33.00
C ILE A 6 -27.47 5.94 32.16
N MET A 7 -26.73 6.88 32.77
CA MET A 7 -25.64 7.59 32.11
C MET A 7 -24.50 6.64 31.70
N LEU A 8 -24.14 5.69 32.54
CA LEU A 8 -23.12 4.69 32.23
C LEU A 8 -23.55 3.77 31.06
N LEU A 9 -24.83 3.39 31.03
CA LEU A 9 -25.41 2.57 29.96
C LEU A 9 -25.42 3.29 28.61
N MET A 10 -25.80 4.57 28.59
CA MET A 10 -25.73 5.41 27.39
C MET A 10 -24.29 5.57 26.91
N LEU A 11 -23.35 5.82 27.82
CA LEU A 11 -21.94 5.96 27.44
C LEU A 11 -21.41 4.64 26.82
N ALA A 12 -21.75 3.50 27.41
CA ALA A 12 -21.33 2.19 26.88
C ALA A 12 -21.90 1.91 25.48
N THR A 13 -23.14 2.29 25.18
CA THR A 13 -23.72 2.10 23.85
C THR A 13 -23.11 3.05 22.81
N LEU A 14 -22.77 4.29 23.17
CA LEU A 14 -22.06 5.21 22.27
C LEU A 14 -20.65 4.72 21.92
N LEU A 15 -19.90 4.14 22.87
CA LEU A 15 -18.55 3.61 22.61
C LEU A 15 -18.56 2.38 21.70
N ALA A 16 -19.58 1.51 21.81
CA ALA A 16 -19.70 0.31 20.97
C ALA A 16 -19.95 0.64 19.48
N GLY A 17 -20.60 1.78 19.19
CA GLY A 17 -20.86 2.24 17.83
C GLY A 17 -19.61 2.72 17.06
N CYS A 18 -18.56 3.16 17.76
CA CYS A 18 -17.34 3.67 17.11
C CYS A 18 -16.37 2.56 16.67
N ALA A 19 -16.49 1.33 17.19
CA ALA A 19 -15.62 0.21 16.84
C ALA A 19 -16.12 -0.60 15.61
N GLY A 20 -17.30 -0.27 15.09
CA GLY A 20 -18.00 -1.03 14.05
C GLY A 20 -17.73 -0.61 12.60
N SER A 21 -16.76 0.29 12.36
CA SER A 21 -16.41 0.70 11.00
C SER A 21 -15.24 -0.13 10.48
N GLN A 22 -15.49 -1.41 10.18
CA GLN A 22 -14.61 -2.16 9.30
C GLN A 22 -14.87 -1.69 7.88
N ASP A 23 -13.91 -0.96 7.32
CA ASP A 23 -13.93 -0.44 5.96
C ASP A 23 -13.98 -1.62 4.96
N PRO A 24 -15.09 -1.85 4.24
CA PRO A 24 -15.23 -2.99 3.32
C PRO A 24 -14.31 -2.89 2.09
N THR A 25 -13.55 -1.79 1.95
CA THR A 25 -12.59 -1.57 0.87
C THR A 25 -11.22 -2.20 1.12
N LEU A 26 -10.92 -2.66 2.34
CA LEU A 26 -9.70 -3.38 2.65
C LEU A 26 -9.90 -4.89 2.43
N SER A 27 -9.95 -5.28 1.16
CA SER A 27 -9.95 -6.67 0.71
C SER A 27 -8.62 -7.36 1.08
N GLN A 28 -8.53 -7.87 2.31
CA GLN A 28 -7.39 -8.65 2.78
C GLN A 28 -7.47 -10.09 2.24
N ALA A 29 -6.77 -10.36 1.13
CA ALA A 29 -6.62 -11.71 0.59
C ALA A 29 -5.38 -12.39 1.21
N TRP A 30 -5.57 -13.11 2.31
CA TRP A 30 -4.51 -13.95 2.89
C TRP A 30 -4.36 -15.22 2.04
N LEU A 31 -3.28 -15.31 1.25
CA LEU A 31 -2.95 -16.52 0.50
C LEU A 31 -2.45 -17.59 1.46
N LYS A 32 -3.23 -18.68 1.61
CA LYS A 32 -2.85 -19.82 2.45
C LYS A 32 -1.53 -20.43 1.94
N PRO A 33 -0.54 -20.71 2.80
CA PRO A 33 0.71 -21.34 2.41
C PRO A 33 0.46 -22.65 1.64
N GLY A 34 1.14 -22.83 0.50
CA GLY A 34 0.99 -24.00 -0.36
C GLY A 34 -0.12 -23.92 -1.41
N THR A 35 -0.87 -22.82 -1.48
CA THR A 35 -1.91 -22.63 -2.50
C THR A 35 -1.34 -21.93 -3.72
N ARG A 36 -1.37 -22.60 -4.88
CA ARG A 36 -1.01 -21.99 -6.16
C ARG A 36 -2.26 -21.34 -6.75
N VAL A 37 -2.27 -20.01 -6.80
CA VAL A 37 -3.33 -19.25 -7.48
C VAL A 37 -2.84 -18.83 -8.86
N THR A 38 -3.68 -19.03 -9.87
CA THR A 38 -3.44 -18.46 -11.20
C THR A 38 -3.95 -17.03 -11.17
N LEU A 39 -3.04 -16.07 -11.05
CA LEU A 39 -3.40 -14.66 -11.17
C LEU A 39 -3.80 -14.36 -12.62
N PRO A 40 -4.86 -13.57 -12.85
CA PRO A 40 -5.17 -13.12 -14.20
C PRO A 40 -3.96 -12.38 -14.78
N PRO A 41 -3.73 -12.43 -16.10
CA PRO A 41 -2.68 -11.64 -16.71
C PRO A 41 -2.90 -10.17 -16.34
N PRO A 42 -1.85 -9.44 -15.91
CA PRO A 42 -1.98 -8.04 -15.55
C PRO A 42 -2.29 -7.23 -16.80
N VAL A 43 -3.58 -7.05 -17.07
CA VAL A 43 -4.06 -6.12 -18.09
C VAL A 43 -4.28 -4.79 -17.38
N LEU A 44 -3.35 -3.86 -17.57
CA LEU A 44 -3.57 -2.47 -17.20
C LEU A 44 -4.57 -1.88 -18.21
N GLU A 45 -5.80 -1.64 -17.78
CA GLU A 45 -6.80 -0.99 -18.64
C GLU A 45 -6.44 0.47 -18.93
N GLN A 46 -5.76 1.13 -18.00
CA GLN A 46 -5.29 2.51 -18.13
C GLN A 46 -3.84 2.62 -17.67
N PRO A 47 -3.04 3.50 -18.29
CA PRO A 47 -1.71 3.80 -17.80
C PRO A 47 -1.78 4.44 -16.41
N ILE A 48 -0.93 3.96 -15.50
CA ILE A 48 -0.80 4.47 -14.14
C ILE A 48 0.51 5.24 -14.03
N SER A 49 0.45 6.45 -13.50
CA SER A 49 1.61 7.25 -13.11
C SER A 49 1.38 7.74 -11.69
N GLN A 50 2.08 7.15 -10.72
CA GLN A 50 1.93 7.47 -9.30
C GLN A 50 3.26 7.88 -8.70
N GLN A 51 3.23 8.95 -7.90
CA GLN A 51 4.36 9.37 -7.09
C GLN A 51 4.03 9.18 -5.62
N GLN A 52 4.93 8.56 -4.88
CA GLN A 52 4.75 8.32 -3.45
C GLN A 52 6.05 8.53 -2.68
N LEU A 53 5.95 9.15 -1.51
CA LEU A 53 7.03 9.17 -0.53
C LEU A 53 6.98 7.87 0.27
N LEU A 54 7.95 6.98 0.07
CA LEU A 54 8.13 5.80 0.89
C LEU A 54 9.01 6.16 2.08
N THR A 55 8.59 5.74 3.27
CA THR A 55 9.41 5.85 4.49
C THR A 55 9.65 4.44 5.01
N ALA A 56 10.92 4.07 5.14
CA ALA A 56 11.36 2.80 5.66
C ALA A 56 12.17 3.03 6.93
N GLU A 57 12.10 2.09 7.88
CA GLU A 57 12.98 2.09 9.04
C GLU A 57 14.02 0.98 8.87
N VAL A 58 15.30 1.35 8.86
CA VAL A 58 16.41 0.42 8.68
C VAL A 58 17.40 0.68 9.81
N LYS A 59 17.69 -0.34 10.62
CA LYS A 59 18.60 -0.23 11.78
C LYS A 59 18.21 0.92 12.74
N GLY A 60 16.91 1.13 12.96
CA GLY A 60 16.38 2.18 13.83
C GLY A 60 16.47 3.61 13.27
N GLN A 61 16.84 3.76 11.99
CA GLN A 61 16.86 5.05 11.30
C GLN A 61 15.74 5.09 10.27
N ARG A 62 14.98 6.19 10.23
CA ARG A 62 13.95 6.40 9.21
C ARG A 62 14.59 7.00 7.96
N HIS A 63 14.39 6.34 6.84
CA HIS A 63 14.85 6.75 5.53
C HIS A 63 13.63 6.98 4.65
N SER A 64 13.51 8.19 4.11
CA SER A 64 12.45 8.52 3.16
C SER A 64 13.01 8.61 1.75
N MET A 65 12.23 8.17 0.77
CA MET A 65 12.58 8.11 -0.64
C MET A 65 11.34 8.40 -1.48
N LEU A 66 11.45 9.31 -2.44
CA LEU A 66 10.40 9.53 -3.42
C LEU A 66 10.45 8.40 -4.46
N VAL A 67 9.32 7.78 -4.74
CA VAL A 67 9.20 6.72 -5.72
C VAL A 67 8.18 7.12 -6.77
N LEU A 68 8.57 7.05 -8.03
CA LEU A 68 7.68 7.19 -9.18
C LEU A 68 7.46 5.81 -9.80
N LEU A 69 6.19 5.44 -9.90
CA LEU A 69 5.72 4.26 -10.61
C LEU A 69 5.04 4.71 -11.89
N ASN A 70 5.52 4.21 -13.03
CA ASN A 70 4.86 4.35 -14.32
C ASN A 70 4.57 2.97 -14.88
N ALA A 71 3.33 2.72 -15.31
CA ALA A 71 2.94 1.45 -15.92
C ALA A 71 1.93 1.71 -17.04
N ASP A 72 2.20 1.22 -18.25
CA ASP A 72 1.39 1.52 -19.45
C ASP A 72 0.88 0.27 -20.18
N GLY A 73 0.91 -0.90 -19.51
CA GLY A 73 0.55 -2.19 -20.10
C GLY A 73 1.62 -2.81 -21.00
N ARG A 74 2.69 -2.09 -21.34
CA ARG A 74 3.86 -2.62 -22.09
C ARG A 74 5.10 -2.67 -21.23
N ARG A 75 5.25 -1.68 -20.34
CA ARG A 75 6.43 -1.47 -19.51
C ARG A 75 5.98 -0.99 -18.14
N LEU A 76 6.62 -1.53 -17.12
CA LEU A 76 6.58 -1.07 -15.74
C LEU A 76 7.93 -0.42 -15.43
N GLN A 77 7.89 0.81 -14.94
CA GLN A 77 9.07 1.55 -14.51
C GLN A 77 8.90 2.02 -13.08
N LEU A 78 9.91 1.78 -12.26
CA LEU A 78 10.00 2.24 -10.88
C LEU A 78 11.28 3.04 -10.70
N VAL A 79 11.15 4.33 -10.40
CA VAL A 79 12.27 5.23 -10.16
C VAL A 79 12.29 5.62 -8.69
N GLY A 80 13.37 5.27 -7.98
CA GLY A 80 13.62 5.72 -6.62
C GLY A 80 14.51 6.95 -6.62
N MET A 81 14.12 7.98 -5.88
CA MET A 81 14.85 9.23 -5.74
C MET A 81 15.00 9.60 -4.27
N SER A 82 16.15 10.13 -3.89
CA SER A 82 16.30 10.77 -2.59
C SER A 82 15.36 11.97 -2.48
N PRO A 83 15.01 12.41 -1.26
CA PRO A 83 14.21 13.62 -1.06
C PRO A 83 14.86 14.89 -1.66
N LEU A 84 16.17 14.84 -1.92
CA LEU A 84 16.94 15.91 -2.56
C LEU A 84 16.91 15.85 -4.10
N GLY A 85 16.19 14.88 -4.70
CA GLY A 85 16.06 14.73 -6.14
C GLY A 85 17.15 13.88 -6.82
N ILE A 86 18.01 13.21 -6.05
CA ILE A 86 19.05 12.33 -6.62
C ILE A 86 18.43 10.98 -6.97
N ARG A 87 18.55 10.53 -8.22
CA ARG A 87 18.09 9.18 -8.62
C ARG A 87 18.95 8.10 -7.96
N LEU A 88 18.31 7.28 -7.14
CA LEU A 88 18.96 6.19 -6.39
C LEU A 88 18.92 4.87 -7.16
N PHE A 89 17.84 4.61 -7.90
CA PHE A 89 17.74 3.46 -8.80
C PHE A 89 16.67 3.69 -9.86
N ASN A 90 16.73 2.88 -10.92
CA ASN A 90 15.69 2.76 -11.93
C ASN A 90 15.49 1.29 -12.28
N LEU A 91 14.29 0.77 -12.04
CA LEU A 91 13.91 -0.59 -12.40
C LEU A 91 12.92 -0.50 -13.55
N THR A 92 13.25 -1.14 -14.67
CA THR A 92 12.36 -1.24 -15.82
C THR A 92 12.09 -2.71 -16.09
N TYR A 93 10.81 -3.06 -16.21
CA TYR A 93 10.34 -4.38 -16.56
C TYR A 93 9.44 -4.24 -17.78
N ASP A 94 9.84 -4.88 -18.88
CA ASP A 94 9.06 -4.97 -20.10
C ASP A 94 8.88 -6.43 -20.50
N ARG A 95 8.18 -6.66 -21.63
CA ARG A 95 7.89 -8.01 -22.12
C ARG A 95 9.11 -8.83 -22.52
N GLN A 96 10.32 -8.27 -22.53
CA GLN A 96 11.56 -8.98 -22.88
C GLN A 96 12.30 -9.54 -21.66
N GLY A 97 11.83 -9.25 -20.44
CA GLY A 97 12.46 -9.70 -19.20
C GLY A 97 13.51 -8.69 -18.73
N SER A 98 13.37 -8.21 -17.50
CA SER A 98 14.16 -7.10 -16.94
C SER A 98 15.67 -7.33 -16.92
N THR A 99 16.42 -6.34 -17.39
CA THR A 99 17.79 -6.07 -16.95
C THR A 99 17.76 -4.92 -15.93
N PRO A 100 18.28 -5.08 -14.70
CA PRO A 100 18.44 -3.96 -13.78
C PRO A 100 19.60 -3.08 -14.27
N SER A 101 19.37 -1.78 -14.47
CA SER A 101 20.43 -0.79 -14.75
C SER A 101 20.73 0.03 -13.50
N SER A 102 21.97 -0.07 -13.01
CA SER A 102 22.53 0.70 -11.89
C SER A 102 22.75 2.16 -12.23
#